data_AF-E4X8G2-F1
#
_entry.id   AF-E4X8G2-F1
#
_cell.length_a   1.000
_cell.length_b   1.000
_cell.length_c   1.000
_cell.angle_alpha   90.00
_cell.angle_beta   90.00
_cell.angle_gamma   90.00
#
_symmetry.space_group_name_H-M   'P 1'
#
loop_
_entity.id
_entity.type
_entity.pdbx_description
1 polymer ?
#
loop_
_entity_poly.entity_id
_entity_poly.type
_entity_poly.pdbx_seq_one_letter_code
_entity_poly.pdbx_strand_id
1 'polypeptide(L)'
;MKTASSSNQENKNLYTIELVENYYNESWAYQSRSLCDEDPINYETQALNKNILIPMLVWGPNNQLQGFRESVYIAKALNRSIAAPLFFPNWNNKGLPRTLEAPMRLNLKSLTEIMSVINPAEVSNLCDGSVTAIFKTRNNGDGSHFQATLDYYGVKIDEHAEEFWFDRNKYQNGKFIDAIDKHALRQYYSTDKKCAILSFPWSSIQDKDISKQALLPKKSRDENFNDMIEIIDHTRRPKFVRRAVAKFLEEYKVSEFALMHWRYDMRDFFRAMMHKKEEAKTMIENLKSSKKQMKNFSLEISKIMDEKNMTYFYFASPPDEKTFLKEIALGVSYKKFIDDNLLAEFLKKEFQNCTKIMDDFGDLVSLAEMELSYLSNLFVYSCFSTWRFVFT
;
A
#
# COMPACT_ATOMS: atom_id res chain seq x y z
N MET A 1 9.07 34.80 -19.48
CA MET A 1 9.48 33.42 -19.80
C MET A 1 8.47 32.47 -19.20
N LYS A 2 7.69 31.78 -20.06
CA LYS A 2 6.71 30.77 -19.63
C LYS A 2 7.47 29.49 -19.25
N THR A 3 7.38 29.11 -17.99
CA THR A 3 7.85 27.81 -17.49
C THR A 3 7.00 26.70 -18.10
N ALA A 4 7.61 25.92 -18.99
CA ALA A 4 7.01 24.74 -19.59
C ALA A 4 6.80 23.64 -18.53
N SER A 5 5.67 22.97 -18.63
CA SER A 5 5.13 21.98 -17.70
C SER A 5 6.02 20.74 -17.57
N SER A 6 6.22 20.30 -16.32
CA SER A 6 6.96 19.10 -15.91
C SER A 6 6.22 17.77 -16.19
N SER A 7 5.20 17.75 -17.05
CA SER A 7 4.34 16.59 -17.29
C SER A 7 4.88 15.62 -18.35
N ASN A 8 5.89 16.00 -19.14
CA ASN A 8 6.40 15.20 -20.26
C ASN A 8 7.58 14.27 -19.92
N GLN A 9 8.13 14.33 -18.71
CA GLN A 9 9.34 13.56 -18.35
C GLN A 9 9.01 12.14 -17.84
N GLU A 10 7.83 11.92 -17.24
CA GLU A 10 7.43 10.60 -16.70
C GLU A 10 7.14 9.55 -17.78
N ASN A 11 6.84 9.97 -19.01
CA ASN A 11 6.54 9.02 -20.11
C ASN A 11 7.79 8.35 -20.69
N LYS A 12 9.01 8.83 -20.35
CA LYS A 12 10.27 8.35 -20.93
C LYS A 12 11.11 7.46 -20.03
N ASN A 13 10.77 7.33 -18.74
CA ASN A 13 11.57 6.58 -17.78
C ASN A 13 10.82 5.33 -17.30
N LEU A 14 11.45 4.15 -17.47
CA LEU A 14 10.92 2.86 -17.02
C LEU A 14 11.05 2.63 -15.52
N TYR A 15 11.88 3.38 -14.82
CA TYR A 15 12.01 3.24 -13.38
C TYR A 15 12.50 4.54 -12.79
N THR A 16 12.29 4.69 -11.49
CA THR A 16 12.89 5.75 -10.68
C THR A 16 13.72 5.11 -9.60
N ILE A 17 14.80 5.80 -9.22
CA ILE A 17 15.71 5.38 -8.17
C ILE A 17 15.50 6.33 -6.99
N GLU A 18 15.20 5.77 -5.83
CA GLU A 18 15.13 6.51 -4.57
C GLU A 18 16.17 5.96 -3.60
N LEU A 19 16.97 6.87 -3.03
CA LEU A 19 17.81 6.53 -1.90
C LEU A 19 16.96 6.60 -0.65
N VAL A 20 16.89 5.46 0.03
CA VAL A 20 16.14 5.35 1.27
C VAL A 20 17.16 5.55 2.38
N GLU A 21 17.22 6.77 2.91
CA GLU A 21 17.93 6.99 4.17
C GLU A 21 17.16 6.24 5.26
N ASN A 22 17.74 5.14 5.75
CA ASN A 22 17.16 4.33 6.82
C ASN A 22 17.14 5.15 8.12
N TYR A 23 16.07 5.93 8.31
CA TYR A 23 15.84 6.71 9.53
C TYR A 23 15.30 5.87 10.69
N TYR A 24 14.86 4.63 10.42
CA TYR A 24 14.22 3.78 11.41
C TYR A 24 15.17 2.70 11.90
N ASN A 25 15.83 3.00 13.00
CA ASN A 25 16.65 2.09 13.77
C ASN A 25 15.75 1.32 14.75
N GLU A 26 14.81 0.51 14.23
CA GLU A 26 14.14 -0.44 15.10
C GLU A 26 15.17 -1.49 15.51
N SER A 27 15.46 -1.55 16.82
CA SER A 27 16.32 -2.59 17.35
C SER A 27 15.73 -3.94 16.96
N TRP A 28 16.46 -4.66 16.11
CA TRP A 28 16.17 -6.00 15.59
C TRP A 28 16.08 -7.09 16.67
N ALA A 29 15.91 -6.71 17.95
CA ALA A 29 15.81 -7.61 19.07
C ALA A 29 14.57 -8.50 18.87
N TYR A 30 14.84 -9.70 18.35
CA TYR A 30 13.92 -10.81 18.25
C TYR A 30 13.22 -11.01 19.61
N GLN A 31 11.97 -10.58 19.70
CA GLN A 31 11.11 -10.95 20.81
C GLN A 31 10.70 -12.40 20.60
N SER A 32 10.88 -13.25 21.61
CA SER A 32 10.66 -14.70 21.62
C SER A 32 9.20 -15.16 21.43
N ARG A 33 8.36 -14.35 20.79
CA ARG A 33 6.96 -14.66 20.46
C ARG A 33 6.87 -15.46 19.17
N SER A 34 5.85 -16.31 19.09
CA SER A 34 5.55 -17.04 17.85
C SER A 34 5.25 -16.05 16.73
N LEU A 35 5.68 -16.38 15.50
CA LEU A 35 5.33 -15.60 14.31
C LEU A 35 3.82 -15.70 13.99
N CYS A 36 3.14 -16.75 14.44
CA CYS A 36 1.69 -16.86 14.28
C CYS A 36 0.90 -15.93 15.23
N ASP A 37 1.54 -15.35 16.25
CA ASP A 37 0.83 -14.57 17.27
C ASP A 37 0.37 -13.21 16.71
N GLU A 38 -0.95 -13.06 16.59
CA GLU A 38 -1.59 -11.76 16.42
C GLU A 38 -1.53 -10.96 17.73
N ASP A 39 -1.30 -9.66 17.62
CA ASP A 39 -1.37 -8.78 18.78
C ASP A 39 -2.84 -8.50 19.13
N PRO A 40 -3.23 -8.52 20.41
CA PRO A 40 -4.57 -8.12 20.80
C PRO A 40 -4.78 -6.65 20.41
N ILE A 41 -5.96 -6.38 19.83
CA ILE A 41 -6.33 -5.05 19.36
C ILE A 41 -7.22 -4.41 20.41
N ASN A 42 -6.81 -3.24 20.87
CA ASN A 42 -7.58 -2.45 21.83
C ASN A 42 -8.61 -1.62 21.06
N TYR A 43 -9.67 -2.27 20.58
CA TYR A 43 -10.79 -1.55 19.96
C TYR A 43 -11.43 -0.59 20.97
N GLU A 44 -11.98 0.51 20.47
CA GLU A 44 -12.72 1.44 21.32
C GLU A 44 -14.07 0.83 21.71
N THR A 45 -14.26 0.59 23.01
CA THR A 45 -15.46 -0.03 23.58
C THR A 45 -16.52 0.99 24.03
N GLN A 46 -16.20 2.30 24.03
CA GLN A 46 -17.10 3.38 24.45
C GLN A 46 -17.49 4.33 23.29
N ALA A 47 -17.86 3.75 22.15
CA ALA A 47 -18.16 4.51 20.93
C ALA A 47 -19.60 5.07 20.85
N LEU A 48 -20.42 4.95 21.91
CA LEU A 48 -21.86 5.25 21.89
C LEU A 48 -22.23 6.66 21.37
N ASN A 49 -21.36 7.65 21.55
CA ASN A 49 -21.57 9.04 21.13
C ASN A 49 -20.66 9.50 19.98
N LYS A 50 -19.91 8.60 19.33
CA LYS A 50 -18.99 8.96 18.26
C LYS A 50 -19.60 8.76 16.89
N ASN A 51 -19.35 9.73 16.02
CA ASN A 51 -19.60 9.59 14.60
C ASN A 51 -18.59 8.59 14.01
N ILE A 52 -19.07 7.65 13.20
CA ILE A 52 -18.29 6.55 12.63
C ILE A 52 -18.13 6.79 11.13
N LEU A 53 -16.94 6.48 10.62
CA LEU A 53 -16.64 6.39 9.19
C LEU A 53 -16.33 4.93 8.83
N ILE A 54 -17.05 4.40 7.84
CA ILE A 54 -16.90 3.04 7.32
C ILE A 54 -16.14 3.13 5.98
N PRO A 55 -14.90 2.60 5.87
CA PRO A 55 -14.17 2.61 4.61
C PRO A 55 -14.65 1.50 3.68
N MET A 56 -14.88 1.82 2.40
CA MET A 56 -15.23 0.84 1.37
C MET A 56 -14.12 0.65 0.34
N LEU A 57 -13.37 -0.44 0.45
CA LEU A 57 -12.07 -0.64 -0.21
C LEU A 57 -12.14 -1.68 -1.33
N VAL A 58 -12.51 -1.28 -2.55
CA VAL A 58 -12.84 -2.26 -3.62
C VAL A 58 -11.73 -2.50 -4.65
N TRP A 59 -10.60 -1.82 -4.53
CA TRP A 59 -9.53 -1.83 -5.53
C TRP A 59 -8.55 -3.00 -5.35
N GLY A 60 -7.44 -3.04 -6.08
CA GLY A 60 -6.38 -4.04 -5.81
C GLY A 60 -5.74 -3.85 -4.42
N PRO A 61 -5.07 -4.87 -3.86
CA PRO A 61 -4.60 -4.89 -2.46
C PRO A 61 -3.92 -3.60 -1.99
N ASN A 62 -2.97 -3.07 -2.76
CA ASN A 62 -2.23 -1.85 -2.39
C ASN A 62 -3.08 -0.59 -2.46
N ASN A 63 -3.99 -0.54 -3.44
CA ASN A 63 -4.92 0.56 -3.57
C ASN A 63 -5.92 0.56 -2.40
N GLN A 64 -6.29 -0.62 -1.88
CA GLN A 64 -7.09 -0.74 -0.67
C GLN A 64 -6.33 -0.23 0.56
N LEU A 65 -5.04 -0.58 0.72
CA LEU A 65 -4.22 -0.07 1.82
C LEU A 65 -4.10 1.46 1.78
N GLN A 66 -3.79 2.03 0.60
CA GLN A 66 -3.73 3.47 0.41
C GLN A 66 -5.10 4.13 0.63
N GLY A 67 -6.17 3.55 0.08
CA GLY A 67 -7.54 3.99 0.29
C GLY A 67 -7.94 3.99 1.76
N PHE A 68 -7.48 3.01 2.53
CA PHE A 68 -7.72 2.97 3.97
C PHE A 68 -6.99 4.10 4.70
N ARG A 69 -5.75 4.40 4.35
CA ARG A 69 -4.99 5.54 4.93
C ARG A 69 -5.65 6.87 4.62
N GLU A 70 -6.15 7.05 3.40
CA GLU A 70 -6.98 8.21 3.03
C GLU A 70 -8.26 8.26 3.88
N SER A 71 -8.90 7.11 4.13
CA SER A 71 -10.09 7.01 4.99
C SER A 71 -9.78 7.44 6.42
N VAL A 72 -8.66 6.98 6.97
CA VAL A 72 -8.16 7.37 8.29
C VAL A 72 -7.91 8.87 8.36
N TYR A 73 -7.26 9.44 7.33
CA TYR A 73 -7.00 10.87 7.24
C TYR A 73 -8.30 11.68 7.23
N ILE A 74 -9.28 11.26 6.43
CA ILE A 74 -10.61 11.89 6.35
C ILE A 74 -11.34 11.74 7.68
N ALA A 75 -11.30 10.58 8.33
CA ALA A 75 -11.88 10.38 9.66
C ALA A 75 -11.29 11.33 10.70
N LYS A 76 -9.95 11.47 10.75
CA LYS A 76 -9.27 12.45 11.63
C LYS A 76 -9.69 13.89 11.29
N ALA A 77 -9.79 14.26 10.01
CA ALA A 77 -10.21 15.59 9.60
C ALA A 77 -11.64 15.91 10.08
N LEU A 78 -12.54 14.93 10.02
CA LEU A 78 -13.96 15.06 10.39
C LEU A 78 -14.25 14.72 11.86
N ASN A 79 -13.23 14.43 12.67
CA ASN A 79 -13.38 13.99 14.07
C ASN A 79 -14.31 12.77 14.22
N ARG A 80 -14.14 11.77 13.34
CA ARG A 80 -14.88 10.50 13.34
C ARG A 80 -13.98 9.35 13.78
N SER A 81 -14.55 8.36 14.46
CA SER A 81 -13.90 7.05 14.63
C SER A 81 -13.90 6.31 13.29
N ILE A 82 -12.90 5.46 13.06
CA ILE A 82 -12.84 4.62 11.85
C ILE A 82 -13.26 3.20 12.19
N ALA A 83 -14.12 2.59 11.36
CA ALA A 83 -14.35 1.15 11.44
C ALA A 83 -13.13 0.38 10.92
N ALA A 84 -12.71 -0.67 11.62
CA ALA A 84 -11.61 -1.50 11.12
C ALA A 84 -11.98 -2.12 9.76
N PRO A 85 -11.13 -1.99 8.74
CA PRO A 85 -11.53 -2.25 7.36
C PRO A 85 -11.67 -3.73 7.05
N LEU A 86 -12.60 -4.03 6.12
CA LEU A 86 -12.57 -5.26 5.34
C LEU A 86 -11.67 -5.05 4.12
N PHE A 87 -10.75 -5.99 3.91
CA PHE A 87 -9.94 -6.06 2.71
C PHE A 87 -10.40 -7.21 1.81
N PHE A 88 -10.05 -7.13 0.54
CA PHE A 88 -10.29 -8.16 -0.46
C PHE A 88 -8.95 -8.66 -1.03
N PRO A 89 -8.82 -9.97 -1.30
CA PRO A 89 -7.63 -10.53 -1.90
C PRO A 89 -7.42 -9.97 -3.32
N ASN A 90 -6.28 -10.28 -3.93
CA ASN A 90 -6.04 -9.88 -5.31
C ASN A 90 -7.05 -10.55 -6.27
N TRP A 91 -7.40 -9.88 -7.37
CA TRP A 91 -8.42 -10.33 -8.33
C TRP A 91 -8.09 -11.69 -8.97
N ASN A 92 -6.80 -12.05 -9.00
CA ASN A 92 -6.32 -13.32 -9.51
C ASN A 92 -6.27 -14.44 -8.46
N ASN A 93 -6.57 -14.14 -7.18
CA ASN A 93 -6.77 -15.14 -6.16
C ASN A 93 -8.13 -15.82 -6.39
N LYS A 94 -8.09 -17.05 -6.90
CA LYS A 94 -9.30 -17.88 -7.16
C LYS A 94 -9.71 -18.73 -5.96
N GLY A 95 -8.94 -18.69 -4.87
CA GLY A 95 -9.14 -19.49 -3.66
C GLY A 95 -9.95 -18.81 -2.57
N LEU A 96 -9.95 -19.42 -1.39
CA LEU A 96 -10.32 -18.77 -0.14
C LEU A 96 -9.06 -18.16 0.50
N PRO A 97 -9.19 -17.08 1.29
CA PRO A 97 -10.42 -16.43 1.69
C PRO A 97 -10.86 -15.37 0.66
N ARG A 98 -12.17 -15.11 0.56
CA ARG A 98 -12.70 -14.06 -0.35
C ARG A 98 -12.60 -12.65 0.22
N THR A 99 -12.22 -12.56 1.50
CA THR A 99 -12.05 -11.32 2.26
C THR A 99 -10.92 -11.51 3.27
N LEU A 100 -10.34 -10.41 3.72
CA LEU A 100 -9.23 -10.39 4.68
C LEU A 100 -9.55 -9.35 5.77
N GLU A 101 -9.38 -9.74 7.03
CA GLU A 101 -9.51 -8.81 8.15
C GLU A 101 -8.30 -7.87 8.21
N ALA A 102 -8.53 -6.66 8.74
CA ALA A 102 -7.50 -5.64 8.83
C ALA A 102 -6.13 -6.08 9.40
N PRO A 103 -6.05 -6.91 10.48
CA PRO A 103 -4.78 -7.33 11.06
C PRO A 103 -3.91 -8.18 10.12
N MET A 104 -4.49 -8.74 9.06
CA MET A 104 -3.76 -9.51 8.05
C MET A 104 -2.95 -8.63 7.10
N ARG A 105 -3.27 -7.33 6.98
CA ARG A 105 -2.59 -6.41 6.05
C ARG A 105 -1.89 -5.23 6.70
N LEU A 106 -2.30 -4.84 7.91
CA LEU A 106 -1.71 -3.70 8.60
C LEU A 106 -1.65 -3.91 10.11
N ASN A 107 -0.80 -3.12 10.76
CA ASN A 107 -0.64 -3.10 12.20
C ASN A 107 -1.78 -2.31 12.87
N LEU A 108 -2.96 -2.91 12.96
CA LEU A 108 -4.16 -2.22 13.46
C LEU A 108 -3.99 -1.74 14.90
N LYS A 109 -3.23 -2.47 15.72
CA LYS A 109 -2.90 -2.06 17.10
C LYS A 109 -2.20 -0.70 17.12
N SER A 110 -1.23 -0.47 16.25
CA SER A 110 -0.55 0.84 16.23
C SER A 110 -1.49 1.95 15.80
N LEU A 111 -2.42 1.70 14.88
CA LEU A 111 -3.44 2.68 14.52
C LEU A 111 -4.30 3.13 15.72
N THR A 112 -4.60 2.22 16.66
CA THR A 112 -5.36 2.57 17.88
C THR A 112 -4.65 3.58 18.79
N GLU A 113 -3.34 3.80 18.60
CA GLU A 113 -2.55 4.75 19.39
C GLU A 113 -2.78 6.21 18.93
N ILE A 114 -3.22 6.42 17.68
CA ILE A 114 -3.40 7.76 17.09
C ILE A 114 -4.86 8.08 16.76
N MET A 115 -5.76 7.11 16.82
CA MET A 115 -7.19 7.32 16.66
C MET A 115 -8.05 6.20 17.22
N SER A 116 -9.33 6.53 17.37
CA SER A 116 -10.41 5.60 17.65
C SER A 116 -10.68 4.63 16.50
N VAL A 117 -10.48 3.33 16.76
CA VAL A 117 -10.82 2.24 15.83
C VAL A 117 -11.96 1.40 16.41
N ILE A 118 -13.03 1.24 15.64
CA ILE A 118 -14.22 0.48 16.03
C ILE A 118 -14.09 -0.98 15.61
N ASN A 119 -14.48 -1.88 16.51
CA ASN A 119 -14.59 -3.31 16.21
C ASN A 119 -15.70 -3.51 15.15
N PRO A 120 -15.42 -4.19 14.01
CA PRO A 120 -16.42 -4.43 12.97
C PRO A 120 -17.72 -5.05 13.47
N ALA A 121 -17.65 -5.95 14.46
CA ALA A 121 -18.81 -6.60 15.06
C ALA A 121 -19.74 -5.64 15.83
N GLU A 122 -19.24 -4.48 16.26
CA GLU A 122 -20.01 -3.48 16.99
C GLU A 122 -20.64 -2.43 16.06
N VAL A 123 -20.19 -2.34 14.80
CA VAL A 123 -20.63 -1.29 13.86
C VAL A 123 -22.13 -1.32 13.66
N SER A 124 -22.75 -2.50 13.45
CA SER A 124 -24.20 -2.62 13.29
C SER A 124 -24.95 -1.99 14.46
N ASN A 125 -24.57 -2.33 15.70
CA ASN A 125 -25.22 -1.81 16.90
C ASN A 125 -24.98 -0.29 17.06
N LEU A 126 -23.75 0.17 16.84
CA LEU A 126 -23.41 1.59 16.94
C LEU A 126 -24.06 2.44 15.85
N CYS A 127 -24.40 1.85 14.71
CA CYS A 127 -25.06 2.51 13.58
C CYS A 127 -26.56 2.25 13.50
N ASP A 128 -27.16 1.63 14.51
CA ASP A 128 -28.60 1.28 14.50
C ASP A 128 -28.98 0.48 13.23
N GLY A 129 -28.05 -0.36 12.76
CA GLY A 129 -28.16 -1.18 11.56
C GLY A 129 -28.14 -0.41 10.23
N SER A 130 -27.90 0.90 10.22
CA SER A 130 -28.06 1.76 9.04
C SER A 130 -26.93 2.77 8.81
N VAL A 131 -26.62 3.02 7.55
CA VAL A 131 -25.73 4.10 7.10
C VAL A 131 -26.59 5.22 6.56
N THR A 132 -26.47 6.42 7.16
CA THR A 132 -27.31 7.58 6.87
C THR A 132 -26.59 8.70 6.11
N ALA A 133 -25.29 8.54 5.87
CA ALA A 133 -24.49 9.43 5.03
C ALA A 133 -23.55 8.65 4.10
N ILE A 134 -23.39 9.12 2.87
CA ILE A 134 -22.50 8.53 1.87
C ILE A 134 -21.51 9.61 1.42
N PHE A 135 -20.24 9.46 1.82
CA PHE A 135 -19.17 10.36 1.39
C PHE A 135 -18.56 9.81 0.11
N LYS A 136 -18.69 10.53 -1.00
CA LYS A 136 -18.25 10.06 -2.31
C LYS A 136 -16.95 10.72 -2.73
N THR A 137 -15.99 9.88 -3.11
CA THR A 137 -14.70 10.29 -3.71
C THR A 137 -14.63 10.04 -5.22
N ARG A 138 -15.57 9.29 -5.81
CA ARG A 138 -15.64 9.01 -7.27
C ARG A 138 -16.94 8.33 -7.67
N ASN A 139 -17.17 8.24 -8.99
CA ASN A 139 -18.35 7.64 -9.63
C ASN A 139 -18.17 6.15 -9.99
N ASN A 140 -17.44 5.36 -9.21
CA ASN A 140 -17.23 3.94 -9.54
C ASN A 140 -18.02 3.08 -8.57
N GLY A 141 -18.62 1.98 -9.03
CA GLY A 141 -19.32 1.03 -8.16
C GLY A 141 -18.94 -0.39 -8.55
N ASP A 142 -18.28 -1.10 -7.64
CA ASP A 142 -18.26 -2.56 -7.65
C ASP A 142 -19.35 -3.03 -6.70
N GLY A 143 -20.50 -3.43 -7.24
CA GLY A 143 -21.66 -3.83 -6.44
C GLY A 143 -21.40 -5.04 -5.55
N SER A 144 -20.46 -5.92 -5.91
CA SER A 144 -20.16 -7.14 -5.15
C SER A 144 -19.35 -6.83 -3.89
N HIS A 145 -18.28 -6.03 -4.02
CA HIS A 145 -17.50 -5.56 -2.88
C HIS A 145 -18.31 -4.61 -1.99
N PHE A 146 -19.20 -3.80 -2.58
CA PHE A 146 -20.14 -2.95 -1.85
C PHE A 146 -21.00 -3.78 -0.90
N GLN A 147 -21.68 -4.82 -1.41
CA GLN A 147 -22.54 -5.66 -0.61
C GLN A 147 -21.75 -6.43 0.46
N ALA A 148 -20.60 -7.02 0.10
CA ALA A 148 -19.76 -7.73 1.04
C ALA A 148 -19.28 -6.84 2.21
N THR A 149 -19.01 -5.56 1.93
CA THR A 149 -18.64 -4.58 2.96
C THR A 149 -19.81 -4.33 3.92
N LEU A 150 -21.02 -4.12 3.40
CA LEU A 150 -22.22 -3.92 4.22
C LEU A 150 -22.54 -5.15 5.09
N ASP A 151 -22.46 -6.34 4.50
CA ASP A 151 -22.69 -7.61 5.19
C ASP A 151 -21.68 -7.81 6.33
N TYR A 152 -20.41 -7.49 6.10
CA TYR A 152 -19.35 -7.60 7.11
C TYR A 152 -19.60 -6.76 8.35
N TYR A 153 -20.13 -5.54 8.18
CA TYR A 153 -20.47 -4.66 9.31
C TYR A 153 -21.89 -4.84 9.82
N GLY A 154 -22.72 -5.65 9.15
CA GLY A 154 -24.13 -5.86 9.50
C GLY A 154 -24.99 -4.61 9.37
N VAL A 155 -24.73 -3.75 8.37
CA VAL A 155 -25.46 -2.49 8.13
C VAL A 155 -26.12 -2.48 6.76
N LYS A 156 -27.12 -1.62 6.57
CA LYS A 156 -27.73 -1.31 5.27
C LYS A 156 -27.62 0.17 4.97
N ILE A 157 -27.66 0.55 3.70
CA ILE A 157 -27.84 1.96 3.34
C ILE A 157 -29.29 2.34 3.63
N ASP A 158 -29.47 3.42 4.39
CA ASP A 158 -30.79 4.00 4.64
C ASP A 158 -31.39 4.54 3.34
N GLU A 159 -32.70 4.38 3.13
CA GLU A 159 -33.36 4.85 1.90
C GLU A 159 -33.33 6.37 1.72
N HIS A 160 -33.07 7.11 2.81
CA HIS A 160 -32.92 8.56 2.85
C HIS A 160 -31.47 8.97 3.17
N ALA A 161 -30.49 8.08 2.96
CA ALA A 161 -29.09 8.40 3.16
C ALA A 161 -28.66 9.61 2.31
N GLU A 162 -28.05 10.60 2.96
CA GLU A 162 -27.61 11.82 2.29
C GLU A 162 -26.25 11.59 1.60
N GLU A 163 -26.14 12.03 0.35
CA GLU A 163 -24.90 11.94 -0.42
C GLU A 163 -24.10 13.24 -0.35
N PHE A 164 -22.85 13.12 0.06
CA PHE A 164 -21.91 14.23 0.12
C PHE A 164 -20.82 14.02 -0.91
N TRP A 165 -20.63 15.02 -1.76
CA TRP A 165 -19.68 14.99 -2.86
C TRP A 165 -18.53 15.95 -2.59
N PHE A 166 -17.31 15.49 -2.83
CA PHE A 166 -16.18 16.40 -2.98
C PHE A 166 -16.35 17.25 -4.26
N ASP A 167 -15.90 18.50 -4.25
CA ASP A 167 -16.00 19.39 -5.41
C ASP A 167 -15.29 18.79 -6.64
N ARG A 168 -16.08 18.42 -7.64
CA ARG A 168 -15.62 17.86 -8.91
C ARG A 168 -14.80 18.87 -9.73
N ASN A 169 -14.92 20.17 -9.46
CA ASN A 169 -14.13 21.21 -10.13
C ASN A 169 -12.69 21.30 -9.59
N LYS A 170 -12.45 20.75 -8.39
CA LYS A 170 -11.11 20.55 -7.80
C LYS A 170 -10.51 19.19 -8.18
N TYR A 171 -11.02 18.59 -9.24
CA TYR A 171 -10.53 17.35 -9.79
C TYR A 171 -9.56 17.63 -10.93
N GLN A 172 -8.27 17.38 -10.72
CA GLN A 172 -7.28 17.46 -11.79
C GLN A 172 -6.71 16.07 -12.07
N ASN A 173 -6.79 15.62 -13.33
CA ASN A 173 -6.25 14.35 -13.79
C ASN A 173 -6.70 13.12 -12.97
N GLY A 174 -7.92 13.11 -12.45
CA GLY A 174 -8.39 11.98 -11.64
C GLY A 174 -8.11 12.07 -10.14
N LYS A 175 -7.56 13.20 -9.66
CA LYS A 175 -7.12 13.36 -8.27
C LYS A 175 -7.68 14.64 -7.67
N PHE A 176 -7.93 14.63 -6.37
CA PHE A 176 -8.35 15.82 -5.64
C PHE A 176 -7.12 16.61 -5.21
N ILE A 177 -6.99 17.82 -5.73
CA ILE A 177 -5.81 18.66 -5.47
C ILE A 177 -5.77 19.21 -4.02
N ASP A 178 -6.93 19.28 -3.37
CA ASP A 178 -7.08 19.85 -2.02
C ASP A 178 -7.44 18.80 -0.96
N ALA A 179 -7.36 17.49 -1.25
CA ALA A 179 -7.74 16.45 -0.27
C ALA A 179 -6.79 16.35 0.93
N ILE A 180 -5.60 16.96 0.85
CA ILE A 180 -4.70 17.16 1.99
C ILE A 180 -5.09 18.38 2.84
N ASP A 181 -6.06 19.18 2.41
CA ASP A 181 -6.60 20.29 3.20
C ASP A 181 -7.79 19.80 4.05
N LYS A 182 -7.56 19.71 5.37
CA LYS A 182 -8.59 19.32 6.34
C LYS A 182 -9.77 20.30 6.38
N HIS A 183 -9.56 21.58 6.11
CA HIS A 183 -10.64 22.57 6.06
C HIS A 183 -11.57 22.30 4.88
N ALA A 184 -11.00 22.01 3.70
CA ALA A 184 -11.78 21.62 2.53
C ALA A 184 -12.58 20.33 2.78
N LEU A 185 -11.94 19.30 3.36
CA LEU A 185 -12.65 18.05 3.72
C LEU A 185 -13.84 18.29 4.66
N ARG A 186 -13.68 19.16 5.66
CA ARG A 186 -14.78 19.54 6.56
C ARG A 186 -15.89 20.26 5.82
N GLN A 187 -15.58 21.13 4.85
CA GLN A 187 -16.61 21.81 4.07
C GLN A 187 -17.44 20.82 3.22
N TYR A 188 -16.80 19.81 2.62
CA TYR A 188 -17.50 18.86 1.74
C TYR A 188 -18.27 17.77 2.48
N TYR A 189 -17.77 17.33 3.64
CA TYR A 189 -18.32 16.19 4.39
C TYR A 189 -18.83 16.57 5.78
N SER A 190 -19.10 17.86 6.05
CA SER A 190 -19.68 18.30 7.32
C SER A 190 -21.10 17.77 7.45
N THR A 191 -21.30 16.87 8.40
CA THR A 191 -22.61 16.35 8.78
C THR A 191 -22.56 15.78 10.19
N ASP A 192 -23.66 15.91 10.92
CA ASP A 192 -23.89 15.33 12.24
C ASP A 192 -24.35 13.86 12.19
N LYS A 193 -24.61 13.32 10.98
CA LYS A 193 -25.02 11.92 10.80
C LYS A 193 -24.02 10.97 11.43
N LYS A 194 -24.55 10.10 12.31
CA LYS A 194 -23.76 9.18 13.14
C LYS A 194 -22.88 8.27 12.30
N CYS A 195 -23.45 7.58 11.30
CA CYS A 195 -22.73 6.61 10.49
C CYS A 195 -22.66 7.01 9.03
N ALA A 196 -21.43 7.17 8.55
CA ALA A 196 -21.12 7.51 7.17
C ALA A 196 -20.28 6.40 6.52
N ILE A 197 -20.54 6.09 5.25
CA ILE A 197 -19.67 5.25 4.43
C ILE A 197 -18.82 6.12 3.50
N LEU A 198 -17.51 5.90 3.48
CA LEU A 198 -16.61 6.52 2.52
C LEU A 198 -16.49 5.63 1.30
N SER A 199 -17.05 6.10 0.20
CA SER A 199 -17.14 5.35 -1.05
C SER A 199 -15.85 5.43 -1.85
N PHE A 200 -15.19 4.27 -1.98
CA PHE A 200 -14.09 3.97 -2.90
C PHE A 200 -12.85 4.86 -2.80
N PRO A 201 -12.34 5.16 -1.59
CA PRO A 201 -11.14 5.97 -1.41
C PRO A 201 -9.94 5.28 -2.06
N TRP A 202 -9.15 6.03 -2.83
CA TRP A 202 -7.81 5.64 -3.34
C TRP A 202 -7.30 6.66 -4.37
N SER A 203 -6.13 7.26 -4.18
CA SER A 203 -5.60 8.34 -5.05
C SER A 203 -6.47 9.62 -4.96
N SER A 204 -7.14 9.81 -3.82
CA SER A 204 -7.78 11.08 -3.50
C SER A 204 -6.72 12.11 -3.10
N ILE A 205 -5.72 11.69 -2.34
CA ILE A 205 -4.53 12.49 -2.01
C ILE A 205 -3.39 12.03 -2.93
N GLN A 206 -2.57 12.95 -3.43
CA GLN A 206 -1.52 12.58 -4.38
C GLN A 206 -0.38 11.82 -3.69
N ASP A 207 -0.31 10.51 -3.91
CA ASP A 207 0.72 9.63 -3.34
C ASP A 207 2.16 10.12 -3.58
N LYS A 208 2.46 10.70 -4.75
CA LYS A 208 3.80 11.22 -5.08
C LYS A 208 4.24 12.34 -4.14
N ASP A 209 3.30 13.18 -3.71
CA ASP A 209 3.60 14.26 -2.79
C ASP A 209 3.84 13.69 -1.39
N ILE A 210 3.06 12.70 -0.98
CA ILE A 210 3.27 11.97 0.28
C ILE A 210 4.66 11.30 0.31
N SER A 211 5.04 10.56 -0.75
CA SER A 211 6.35 9.86 -0.78
C SER A 211 7.51 10.84 -0.63
N LYS A 212 7.46 11.95 -1.37
CA LYS A 212 8.48 12.99 -1.29
C LYS A 212 8.57 13.57 0.11
N GLN A 213 7.45 13.85 0.76
CA GLN A 213 7.42 14.40 2.11
C GLN A 213 7.89 13.38 3.15
N ALA A 214 7.53 12.10 3.01
CA ALA A 214 7.96 11.03 3.91
C ALA A 214 9.49 10.87 3.94
N LEU A 215 10.16 11.03 2.79
CA LEU A 215 11.62 10.94 2.65
C LEU A 215 12.37 12.17 3.20
N LEU A 216 11.69 13.29 3.46
CA LEU A 216 12.33 14.46 4.06
C LEU A 216 12.51 14.28 5.58
N PRO A 217 13.57 14.85 6.18
CA PRO A 217 13.67 14.98 7.64
C PRO A 217 12.43 15.68 8.21
N LYS A 218 11.93 15.25 9.37
CA LYS A 218 10.69 15.77 9.98
C LYS A 218 10.59 17.31 10.00
N LYS A 219 11.70 18.00 10.29
CA LYS A 219 11.79 19.47 10.33
C LYS A 219 11.63 20.18 8.98
N SER A 220 11.77 19.45 7.87
CA SER A 220 11.73 19.96 6.50
C SER A 220 10.43 19.57 5.78
N ARG A 221 9.54 18.81 6.44
CA ARG A 221 8.27 18.37 5.87
C ARG A 221 7.27 19.52 5.88
N ASP A 222 6.43 19.56 4.85
CA ASP A 222 5.22 20.40 4.86
C ASP A 222 4.26 19.86 5.93
N GLU A 223 3.83 20.73 6.85
CA GLU A 223 2.99 20.37 7.97
C GLU A 223 1.65 19.75 7.55
N ASN A 224 1.14 20.08 6.37
CA ASN A 224 -0.10 19.50 5.83
C ASN A 224 0.00 17.98 5.65
N PHE A 225 1.21 17.45 5.48
CA PHE A 225 1.46 16.01 5.29
C PHE A 225 1.78 15.27 6.59
N ASN A 226 2.01 15.97 7.71
CA ASN A 226 2.42 15.33 8.96
C ASN A 226 1.45 14.26 9.43
N ASP A 227 0.15 14.53 9.40
CA ASP A 227 -0.88 13.54 9.78
C ASP A 227 -0.87 12.34 8.85
N MET A 228 -0.73 12.55 7.53
CA MET A 228 -0.70 11.43 6.58
C MET A 228 0.52 10.55 6.82
N ILE A 229 1.70 11.15 7.06
CA ILE A 229 2.92 10.40 7.35
C ILE A 229 2.81 9.65 8.69
N GLU A 230 2.23 10.27 9.72
CA GLU A 230 1.94 9.58 10.98
C GLU A 230 1.00 8.39 10.77
N ILE A 231 -0.06 8.54 9.96
CA ILE A 231 -0.97 7.46 9.60
C ILE A 231 -0.22 6.32 8.92
N ILE A 232 0.72 6.61 8.03
CA ILE A 232 1.54 5.61 7.33
C ILE A 232 2.39 4.82 8.31
N ASP A 233 3.06 5.51 9.24
CA ASP A 233 3.88 4.90 10.28
C ASP A 233 3.04 3.97 11.19
N HIS A 234 1.81 4.38 11.50
CA HIS A 234 0.87 3.60 12.32
C HIS A 234 0.03 2.56 11.55
N THR A 235 0.17 2.50 10.22
CA THR A 235 -0.48 1.51 9.33
C THR A 235 0.53 0.70 8.54
N ARG A 236 1.75 0.55 9.07
CA ARG A 236 2.78 -0.37 8.55
C ARG A 236 2.25 -1.82 8.49
N ARG A 237 3.02 -2.68 7.82
CA ARG A 237 2.72 -4.11 7.70
C ARG A 237 2.53 -4.78 9.08
N PRO A 238 1.77 -5.89 9.17
CA PRO A 238 1.53 -6.57 10.44
C PRO A 238 2.83 -6.99 11.12
N LYS A 239 2.82 -7.05 12.45
CA LYS A 239 4.03 -7.40 13.22
C LYS A 239 4.59 -8.78 12.88
N PHE A 240 3.75 -9.74 12.49
CA PHE A 240 4.24 -11.07 12.10
C PHE A 240 5.07 -11.01 10.81
N VAL A 241 4.64 -10.21 9.81
CA VAL A 241 5.40 -9.98 8.57
C VAL A 241 6.73 -9.31 8.89
N ARG A 242 6.69 -8.26 9.71
CA ARG A 242 7.88 -7.49 10.11
C ARG A 242 8.91 -8.35 10.84
N ARG A 243 8.45 -9.17 11.79
CA ARG A 243 9.29 -10.14 12.51
C ARG A 243 9.85 -11.20 11.57
N ALA A 244 9.06 -11.72 10.64
CA ALA A 244 9.52 -12.71 9.66
C ALA A 244 10.60 -12.14 8.73
N VAL A 245 10.41 -10.92 8.22
CA VAL A 245 11.38 -10.25 7.34
C VAL A 245 12.66 -9.90 8.10
N ALA A 246 12.56 -9.42 9.34
CA ALA A 246 13.73 -9.22 10.19
C ALA A 246 14.53 -10.53 10.39
N LYS A 247 13.84 -11.62 10.73
CA LYS A 247 14.45 -12.94 10.87
C LYS A 247 15.09 -13.44 9.57
N PHE A 248 14.44 -13.22 8.43
CA PHE A 248 14.98 -13.54 7.11
C PHE A 248 16.30 -12.81 6.85
N LEU A 249 16.33 -11.48 7.03
CA LEU A 249 17.53 -10.69 6.82
C LEU A 249 18.68 -11.13 7.75
N GLU A 250 18.38 -11.46 9.00
CA GLU A 250 19.35 -11.97 9.98
C GLU A 250 19.90 -13.36 9.58
N GLU A 251 19.01 -14.32 9.28
CA GLU A 251 19.38 -15.69 8.92
C GLU A 251 20.29 -15.74 7.68
N TYR A 252 20.00 -14.89 6.69
CA TYR A 252 20.79 -14.78 5.46
C TYR A 252 21.90 -13.71 5.51
N LYS A 253 22.12 -13.08 6.67
CA LYS A 253 23.18 -12.07 6.91
C LYS A 253 23.16 -10.94 5.87
N VAL A 254 21.97 -10.46 5.57
CA VAL A 254 21.72 -9.34 4.67
C VAL A 254 21.65 -8.06 5.50
N SER A 255 22.64 -7.19 5.34
CA SER A 255 22.69 -5.90 6.03
C SER A 255 22.25 -4.76 5.11
N GLU A 256 23.08 -4.46 4.10
CA GLU A 256 22.84 -3.40 3.13
C GLU A 256 22.47 -3.99 1.78
N PHE A 257 21.29 -3.63 1.28
CA PHE A 257 20.76 -4.20 0.05
C PHE A 257 19.97 -3.19 -0.79
N ALA A 258 20.04 -3.41 -2.11
CA ALA A 258 19.16 -2.77 -3.06
C ALA A 258 17.91 -3.63 -3.29
N LEU A 259 16.74 -3.02 -3.40
CA LEU A 259 15.54 -3.72 -3.83
C LEU A 259 14.99 -3.06 -5.08
N MET A 260 14.70 -3.87 -6.09
CA MET A 260 13.98 -3.42 -7.27
C MET A 260 12.57 -3.99 -7.28
N HIS A 261 11.57 -3.13 -7.37
CA HIS A 261 10.20 -3.51 -7.65
C HIS A 261 9.88 -3.39 -9.14
N TRP A 262 9.59 -4.53 -9.77
CA TRP A 262 9.34 -4.70 -11.19
C TRP A 262 7.89 -5.14 -11.46
N ARG A 263 7.09 -4.31 -12.13
CA ARG A 263 5.66 -4.55 -12.38
C ARG A 263 5.27 -4.53 -13.86
N TYR A 264 6.23 -4.77 -14.75
CA TYR A 264 6.00 -4.67 -16.20
C TYR A 264 5.54 -5.98 -16.84
N ASP A 265 4.66 -6.71 -16.17
CA ASP A 265 4.06 -7.93 -16.72
C ASP A 265 3.03 -7.59 -17.80
N MET A 266 3.15 -8.30 -18.92
CA MET A 266 2.41 -7.97 -20.15
C MET A 266 0.92 -8.31 -20.06
N ARG A 267 0.54 -9.23 -19.16
CA ARG A 267 -0.83 -9.78 -19.11
C ARG A 267 -1.79 -8.94 -18.27
N ASP A 268 -1.34 -8.44 -17.13
CA ASP A 268 -2.17 -7.66 -16.20
C ASP A 268 -1.83 -6.17 -16.32
N PHE A 269 -0.59 -5.80 -16.02
CA PHE A 269 -0.21 -4.39 -15.94
C PHE A 269 -0.35 -3.64 -17.27
N PHE A 270 0.06 -4.28 -18.37
CA PHE A 270 -0.02 -3.65 -19.69
C PHE A 270 -1.45 -3.46 -20.17
N ARG A 271 -2.31 -4.46 -19.94
CA ARG A 271 -3.73 -4.41 -20.29
C ARG A 271 -4.44 -3.28 -19.53
N ALA A 272 -4.15 -3.11 -18.25
CA ALA A 272 -4.80 -2.11 -17.40
C ALA A 272 -4.30 -0.67 -17.66
N MET A 273 -2.99 -0.47 -17.87
CA MET A 273 -2.36 0.86 -17.73
C MET A 273 -1.57 1.33 -18.96
N MET A 274 -1.08 0.44 -19.83
CA MET A 274 -0.06 0.81 -20.83
C MET A 274 -0.61 1.19 -22.20
N HIS A 275 -1.90 1.01 -22.47
CA HIS A 275 -2.55 1.53 -23.68
C HIS A 275 -2.47 3.06 -23.82
N LYS A 276 -2.11 3.77 -22.73
CA LYS A 276 -1.86 5.23 -22.71
C LYS A 276 -0.37 5.59 -22.71
N LYS A 277 0.53 4.60 -22.81
CA LYS A 277 1.99 4.75 -22.57
C LYS A 277 2.81 3.91 -23.54
N GLU A 278 2.56 4.08 -24.84
CA GLU A 278 3.15 3.23 -25.88
C GLU A 278 4.69 3.23 -25.88
N GLU A 279 5.32 4.39 -25.64
CA GLU A 279 6.79 4.49 -25.55
C GLU A 279 7.37 3.57 -24.48
N ALA A 280 6.83 3.62 -23.25
CA ALA A 280 7.28 2.77 -22.15
C ALA A 280 7.00 1.28 -22.44
N LYS A 281 5.90 0.97 -23.14
CA LYS A 281 5.60 -0.39 -23.58
C LYS A 281 6.68 -0.90 -24.54
N THR A 282 6.99 -0.13 -25.59
CA THR A 282 8.03 -0.47 -26.56
C THR A 282 9.40 -0.62 -25.90
N MET A 283 9.75 0.23 -24.92
CA MET A 283 11.02 0.10 -24.19
C MET A 283 11.11 -1.22 -23.43
N ILE A 284 10.05 -1.65 -22.74
CA ILE A 284 10.01 -2.93 -22.02
C ILE A 284 10.08 -4.11 -22.99
N GLU A 285 9.31 -4.07 -24.08
CA GLU A 285 9.33 -5.11 -25.11
C GLU A 285 10.72 -5.25 -25.74
N ASN A 286 11.39 -4.13 -26.04
CA ASN A 286 12.76 -4.11 -26.55
C ASN A 286 13.77 -4.64 -25.53
N LEU A 287 13.61 -4.29 -24.25
CA LEU A 287 14.45 -4.80 -23.18
C LEU A 287 14.33 -6.33 -23.06
N LYS A 288 13.10 -6.86 -23.05
CA LYS A 288 12.82 -8.30 -22.90
C LYS A 288 13.19 -9.13 -24.12
N SER A 289 13.17 -8.55 -25.33
CA SER A 289 13.43 -9.27 -26.58
C SER A 289 14.90 -9.29 -27.01
N SER A 290 15.77 -8.50 -26.36
CA SER A 290 17.17 -8.34 -26.78
C SER A 290 18.17 -8.67 -25.67
N LYS A 291 18.96 -9.73 -25.87
CA LYS A 291 20.08 -10.08 -24.96
C LYS A 291 21.06 -8.94 -24.73
N LYS A 292 21.30 -8.11 -25.77
CA LYS A 292 22.16 -6.93 -25.65
C LYS A 292 21.55 -5.89 -24.70
N GLN A 293 20.25 -5.64 -24.81
CA GLN A 293 19.56 -4.69 -23.93
C GLN A 293 19.49 -5.21 -22.49
N MET A 294 19.20 -6.50 -22.30
CA MET A 294 19.24 -7.13 -20.98
C MET A 294 20.62 -6.98 -20.31
N LYS A 295 21.70 -7.27 -21.05
CA LYS A 295 23.07 -7.09 -20.54
C LYS A 295 23.36 -5.63 -20.17
N ASN A 296 22.98 -4.68 -21.03
CA ASN A 296 23.16 -3.26 -20.76
C ASN A 296 22.42 -2.84 -19.49
N PHE A 297 21.19 -3.34 -19.31
CA PHE A 297 20.38 -3.05 -18.14
C PHE A 297 20.97 -3.65 -16.85
N SER A 298 21.46 -4.89 -16.90
CA SER A 298 22.18 -5.48 -15.76
C SER A 298 23.43 -4.69 -15.37
N LEU A 299 24.18 -4.17 -16.36
CA LEU A 299 25.34 -3.32 -16.12
C LEU A 299 24.96 -1.97 -15.49
N GLU A 300 23.82 -1.40 -15.90
CA GLU A 300 23.29 -0.17 -15.31
C GLU A 300 22.91 -0.38 -13.84
N ILE A 301 22.21 -1.47 -13.51
CA ILE A 301 21.91 -1.85 -12.12
C ILE A 301 23.21 -2.02 -11.33
N SER A 302 24.19 -2.76 -11.88
CA SER A 302 25.49 -2.97 -11.22
C SER A 302 26.17 -1.65 -10.91
N LYS A 303 26.16 -0.70 -11.86
CA LYS A 303 26.76 0.62 -11.68
C LYS A 303 26.08 1.40 -10.56
N ILE A 304 24.76 1.44 -10.51
CA ILE A 304 24.01 2.12 -9.44
C ILE A 304 24.35 1.49 -8.08
N MET A 305 24.43 0.16 -8.02
CA MET A 305 24.81 -0.54 -6.80
C MET A 305 26.26 -0.24 -6.38
N ASP A 306 27.20 -0.15 -7.32
CA ASP A 306 28.60 0.22 -7.04
C ASP A 306 28.70 1.66 -6.51
N GLU A 307 28.01 2.61 -7.15
CA GLU A 307 27.95 4.02 -6.71
C GLU A 307 27.37 4.17 -5.30
N LYS A 308 26.54 3.21 -4.86
CA LYS A 308 25.91 3.20 -3.54
C LYS A 308 26.49 2.18 -2.56
N ASN A 309 27.61 1.53 -2.92
CA ASN A 309 28.28 0.52 -2.10
C ASN A 309 27.38 -0.65 -1.67
N MET A 310 26.43 -1.05 -2.53
CA MET A 310 25.51 -2.14 -2.24
C MET A 310 26.14 -3.49 -2.58
N THR A 311 25.96 -4.49 -1.70
CA THR A 311 26.45 -5.87 -1.90
C THR A 311 25.34 -6.82 -2.31
N TYR A 312 24.18 -6.71 -1.66
CA TYR A 312 23.03 -7.59 -1.88
C TYR A 312 21.98 -6.88 -2.74
N PHE A 313 21.21 -7.65 -3.51
CA PHE A 313 20.01 -7.12 -4.16
C PHE A 313 18.88 -8.13 -4.24
N TYR A 314 17.65 -7.62 -4.28
CA TYR A 314 16.41 -8.40 -4.38
C TYR A 314 15.51 -7.83 -5.49
N PHE A 315 14.78 -8.70 -6.18
CA PHE A 315 13.78 -8.31 -7.19
C PHE A 315 12.37 -8.73 -6.76
N ALA A 316 11.55 -7.76 -6.39
CA ALA A 316 10.13 -7.95 -6.10
C ALA A 316 9.33 -7.85 -7.40
N SER A 317 8.63 -8.91 -7.79
CA SER A 317 7.94 -8.96 -9.09
C SER A 317 6.80 -9.97 -9.16
N PRO A 318 5.83 -9.76 -10.08
CA PRO A 318 4.84 -10.78 -10.40
C PRO A 318 5.49 -12.11 -10.85
N PRO A 319 4.85 -13.26 -10.60
CA PRO A 319 5.40 -14.57 -10.95
C PRO A 319 5.84 -14.73 -12.42
N ASP A 320 5.10 -14.12 -13.36
CA ASP A 320 5.37 -14.20 -14.80
C ASP A 320 6.69 -13.48 -15.20
N GLU A 321 7.26 -12.64 -14.33
CA GLU A 321 8.48 -11.87 -14.60
C GLU A 321 9.76 -12.52 -14.04
N LYS A 322 9.61 -13.56 -13.19
CA LYS A 322 10.73 -14.17 -12.45
C LYS A 322 11.84 -14.69 -13.37
N THR A 323 11.50 -15.38 -14.46
CA THR A 323 12.50 -15.93 -15.40
C THR A 323 13.35 -14.83 -16.03
N PHE A 324 12.70 -13.76 -16.51
CA PHE A 324 13.39 -12.62 -17.10
C PHE A 324 14.30 -11.92 -16.09
N LEU A 325 13.81 -11.70 -14.87
CA LEU A 325 14.58 -11.03 -13.83
C LEU A 325 15.75 -11.87 -13.31
N LYS A 326 15.66 -13.20 -13.32
CA LYS A 326 16.81 -14.08 -13.05
C LYS A 326 17.90 -13.92 -14.11
N GLU A 327 17.55 -13.75 -15.38
CA GLU A 327 18.54 -13.43 -16.42
C GLU A 327 19.21 -12.07 -16.18
N ILE A 328 18.44 -11.05 -15.79
CA ILE A 328 19.00 -9.75 -15.41
C ILE A 328 19.95 -9.90 -14.22
N ALA A 329 19.57 -10.64 -13.18
CA ALA A 329 20.36 -10.85 -11.98
C ALA A 329 21.71 -11.52 -12.26
N LEU A 330 21.76 -12.50 -13.17
CA LEU A 330 23.00 -13.15 -13.60
C LEU A 330 24.00 -12.18 -14.26
N GLY A 331 23.51 -11.09 -14.85
CA GLY A 331 24.35 -10.05 -15.45
C GLY A 331 24.88 -9.00 -14.46
N VAL A 332 24.35 -8.94 -13.22
CA VAL A 332 24.78 -7.99 -12.19
C VAL A 332 26.04 -8.53 -11.52
N SER A 333 27.20 -8.11 -12.04
CA SER A 333 28.49 -8.70 -11.69
C SER A 333 28.92 -8.37 -10.25
N TYR A 334 29.53 -9.34 -9.57
CA TYR A 334 30.10 -9.18 -8.21
C TYR A 334 29.10 -8.80 -7.10
N LYS A 335 27.79 -8.90 -7.36
CA LYS A 335 26.73 -8.67 -6.37
C LYS A 335 26.03 -9.98 -6.00
N LYS A 336 25.44 -10.03 -4.81
CA LYS A 336 24.71 -11.21 -4.32
C LYS A 336 23.21 -11.03 -4.53
N PHE A 337 22.65 -11.82 -5.44
CA PHE A 337 21.21 -11.88 -5.65
C PHE A 337 20.54 -12.70 -4.54
N ILE A 338 19.56 -12.09 -3.88
CA ILE A 338 18.64 -12.78 -2.96
C ILE A 338 17.47 -13.28 -3.80
N ASP A 339 17.46 -14.59 -4.09
CA ASP A 339 16.42 -15.23 -4.89
C ASP A 339 15.06 -15.10 -4.20
N ASP A 340 14.03 -14.72 -4.94
CA ASP A 340 12.66 -14.57 -4.45
C ASP A 340 12.05 -15.91 -3.99
N ASN A 341 12.52 -17.03 -4.55
CA ASN A 341 12.17 -18.35 -4.05
C ASN A 341 12.68 -18.58 -2.62
N LEU A 342 13.82 -18.00 -2.25
CA LEU A 342 14.39 -18.13 -0.92
C LEU A 342 13.48 -17.50 0.14
N LEU A 343 12.95 -16.30 -0.14
CA LEU A 343 11.97 -15.64 0.72
C LEU A 343 10.69 -16.47 0.82
N ALA A 344 10.17 -16.96 -0.31
CA ALA A 344 8.95 -17.76 -0.32
C ALA A 344 9.09 -19.08 0.46
N GLU A 345 10.21 -19.79 0.30
CA GLU A 345 10.49 -21.03 1.03
C GLU A 345 10.67 -20.78 2.53
N PHE A 346 11.38 -19.70 2.89
CA PHE A 346 11.52 -19.26 4.27
C PHE A 346 10.14 -18.99 4.89
N LEU A 347 9.29 -18.18 4.24
CA LEU A 347 7.96 -17.86 4.75
C LEU A 347 7.08 -19.11 4.87
N LYS A 348 7.11 -20.04 3.90
CA LYS A 348 6.38 -21.31 4.01
C LYS A 348 6.81 -22.10 5.24
N LYS A 349 8.11 -22.21 5.51
CA LYS A 349 8.65 -22.93 6.66
C LYS A 349 8.22 -22.28 7.98
N GLU A 350 8.31 -20.95 8.06
CA GLU A 350 7.99 -20.19 9.28
C GLU A 350 6.49 -20.17 9.59
N PHE A 351 5.64 -20.12 8.56
CA PHE A 351 4.19 -20.01 8.71
C PHE A 351 3.43 -21.32 8.44
N GLN A 352 4.11 -22.46 8.25
CA GLN A 352 3.46 -23.75 7.90
C GLN A 352 2.33 -24.16 8.86
N ASN A 353 2.39 -23.73 10.13
CA ASN A 353 1.39 -24.03 11.16
C ASN A 353 0.41 -22.88 11.43
N CYS A 354 0.48 -21.79 10.67
CA CYS A 354 -0.37 -20.61 10.82
C CYS A 354 -1.45 -20.59 9.71
N THR A 355 -2.48 -21.43 9.82
CA THR A 355 -3.50 -21.64 8.75
C THR A 355 -4.06 -20.32 8.18
N LYS A 356 -4.54 -19.42 9.05
CA LYS A 356 -5.12 -18.13 8.65
C LYS A 356 -4.16 -17.26 7.82
N ILE A 357 -2.86 -17.28 8.13
CA ILE A 357 -1.84 -16.52 7.40
C ILE A 357 -1.52 -17.19 6.06
N MET A 358 -1.54 -18.53 6.03
CA MET A 358 -1.21 -19.31 4.84
C MET A 358 -2.35 -19.36 3.80
N ASP A 359 -3.59 -19.05 4.18
CA ASP A 359 -4.74 -19.06 3.27
C ASP A 359 -4.56 -18.11 2.08
N ASP A 360 -3.86 -16.98 2.25
CA ASP A 360 -3.42 -16.11 1.14
C ASP A 360 -1.89 -15.92 1.17
N PHE A 361 -1.16 -17.00 0.88
CA PHE A 361 0.30 -16.97 0.81
C PHE A 361 0.85 -15.94 -0.20
N GLY A 362 0.09 -15.62 -1.25
CA GLY A 362 0.47 -14.60 -2.23
C GLY A 362 0.50 -13.19 -1.62
N ASP A 363 -0.54 -12.84 -0.86
CA ASP A 363 -0.59 -11.58 -0.10
C ASP A 363 0.53 -11.53 0.94
N LEU A 364 0.81 -12.64 1.65
CA LEU A 364 1.93 -12.73 2.60
C LEU A 364 3.28 -12.41 1.96
N VAL A 365 3.59 -13.02 0.80
CA VAL A 365 4.84 -12.75 0.07
C VAL A 365 4.89 -11.28 -0.34
N SER A 366 3.79 -10.74 -0.89
CA SER A 366 3.73 -9.33 -1.29
C SER A 366 3.93 -8.38 -0.11
N LEU A 367 3.35 -8.66 1.06
CA LEU A 367 3.55 -7.88 2.28
C LEU A 367 5.01 -7.95 2.78
N ALA A 368 5.63 -9.13 2.70
CA ALA A 368 7.03 -9.32 3.07
C ALA A 368 7.97 -8.55 2.11
N GLU A 369 7.71 -8.58 0.81
CA GLU A 369 8.46 -7.80 -0.18
C GLU A 369 8.30 -6.29 0.02
N MET A 370 7.12 -5.81 0.41
CA MET A 370 6.93 -4.41 0.82
C MET A 370 7.74 -4.08 2.07
N GLU A 371 7.77 -4.96 3.07
CA GLU A 371 8.61 -4.73 4.24
C GLU A 371 10.11 -4.70 3.88
N LEU A 372 10.57 -5.60 3.01
CA LEU A 372 11.93 -5.56 2.47
C LEU A 372 12.20 -4.24 1.74
N SER A 373 11.24 -3.74 0.95
CA SER A 373 11.39 -2.49 0.21
C SER A 373 11.58 -1.31 1.16
N TYR A 374 10.81 -1.29 2.25
CA TYR A 374 10.91 -0.27 3.28
C TYR A 374 12.24 -0.29 4.02
N LEU A 375 12.85 -1.48 4.18
CA LEU A 375 14.11 -1.67 4.89
C LEU A 375 15.35 -1.56 3.97
N SER A 376 15.14 -1.59 2.65
CA SER A 376 16.22 -1.49 1.67
C SER A 376 16.92 -0.13 1.74
N ASN A 377 18.21 -0.10 1.44
CA ASN A 377 19.00 1.14 1.43
C ASN A 377 18.89 1.87 0.09
N LEU A 378 18.56 1.11 -0.96
CA LEU A 378 18.37 1.60 -2.31
C LEU A 378 17.10 0.97 -2.87
N PHE A 379 16.08 1.78 -3.16
CA PHE A 379 14.84 1.30 -3.74
C PHE A 379 14.71 1.78 -5.18
N VAL A 380 14.57 0.83 -6.11
CA VAL A 380 14.32 1.08 -7.52
C VAL A 380 12.91 0.60 -7.83
N TYR A 381 12.05 1.43 -8.39
CA TYR A 381 10.66 1.04 -8.62
C TYR A 381 10.14 1.40 -9.99
N SER A 382 9.17 0.60 -10.42
CA SER A 382 8.35 0.83 -11.62
C SER A 382 7.51 2.10 -11.47
N CYS A 383 7.70 3.10 -12.34
CA CYS A 383 7.11 4.46 -12.28
C CYS A 383 5.57 4.50 -12.21
N PHE A 384 4.90 3.43 -12.59
CA PHE A 384 3.45 3.40 -12.79
C PHE A 384 2.73 2.41 -11.89
N SER A 385 3.47 1.70 -11.04
CA SER A 385 2.88 0.80 -10.05
C SER A 385 2.51 1.55 -8.79
N THR A 386 1.33 1.26 -8.25
CA THR A 386 0.93 1.71 -6.92
C THR A 386 1.61 0.91 -5.80
N TRP A 387 2.27 -0.20 -6.13
CA TRP A 387 3.05 -0.99 -5.17
C TRP A 387 4.26 -0.23 -4.63
N ARG A 388 4.78 0.77 -5.38
CA ARG A 388 5.90 1.61 -4.93
C ARG A 388 5.62 2.42 -3.66
N PHE A 389 4.34 2.53 -3.29
CA PHE A 389 3.83 3.32 -2.18
C PHE A 389 4.04 2.63 -0.83
N VAL A 390 5.23 2.07 -0.64
CA VAL A 390 5.66 1.41 0.59
C VAL A 390 5.96 2.43 1.70
N PHE A 391 6.38 3.64 1.28
CA PHE A 391 6.63 4.83 2.11
C PHE A 391 5.44 5.80 2.17
N THR A 392 4.36 5.49 1.46
CA THR A 392 3.07 6.15 1.67
C THR A 392 2.08 5.18 2.25
#